data_AF-A0A0E9N606-F1
#
_entry.id   AF-A0A0E9N606-F1
#
_cell.length_a   1.000
_cell.length_b   1.000
_cell.length_c   1.000
_cell.angle_alpha   90.00
_cell.angle_beta   90.00
_cell.angle_gamma   90.00
#
_symmetry.space_group_name_H-M   'P 1'
#
loop_
_entity.id
_entity.type
_entity.pdbx_description
1 polymer ?
#
loop_
_entity_poly.entity_id
_entity_poly.type
_entity_poly.pdbx_seq_one_letter_code
_entity_poly.pdbx_strand_id
1 'polypeptide(L)'
;MTSLISGFSGRVGDVLLKNYGDKIVLSAIPKMTNRVLSAKQRERNELMQEAILFAQGAIADPLRKMQLALKFGIPAGKVYRKIISTYLLCKGDDEVMNNLVEV
;
A
#
# COMPACT_ATOMS: atom_id res chain seq x y z
N MET A 1 -19.38 0.26 27.32
CA MET A 1 -18.73 -1.02 27.65
C MET A 1 -17.68 -1.31 26.60
N THR A 2 -16.40 -1.27 26.97
CA THR A 2 -15.28 -1.61 26.06
C THR A 2 -15.06 -3.12 26.13
N SER A 3 -15.22 -3.84 25.03
CA SER A 3 -14.97 -5.29 25.02
C SER A 3 -13.45 -5.55 25.01
N LEU A 4 -13.01 -6.66 25.61
CA LEU A 4 -11.60 -7.07 25.67
C LEU A 4 -10.93 -7.15 24.28
N ILE A 5 -11.73 -7.38 23.22
CA ILE A 5 -11.25 -7.62 21.86
C ILE A 5 -11.30 -6.38 20.95
N SER A 6 -11.79 -5.22 21.44
CA SER A 6 -11.98 -4.03 20.61
C SER A 6 -10.68 -3.44 20.03
N GLY A 7 -9.52 -3.75 20.61
CA GLY A 7 -8.20 -3.37 20.07
C GLY A 7 -7.51 -4.44 19.22
N PHE A 8 -8.07 -5.66 19.15
CA PHE A 8 -7.40 -6.79 18.51
C PHE A 8 -7.70 -6.85 17.02
N SER A 9 -6.66 -6.96 16.21
CA SER A 9 -6.77 -7.26 14.77
C SER A 9 -5.71 -8.29 14.38
N GLY A 10 -6.06 -9.19 13.45
CA GLY A 10 -5.14 -10.23 13.00
C GLY A 10 -5.59 -11.66 13.30
N ARG A 11 -4.65 -12.59 13.15
CA ARG A 11 -4.92 -14.04 13.24
C ARG A 11 -4.95 -14.50 14.70
N VAL A 12 -5.98 -15.25 15.06
CA VAL A 12 -6.10 -15.95 16.35
C VAL A 12 -6.48 -17.39 16.05
N GLY A 13 -5.53 -18.33 16.20
CA GLY A 13 -5.73 -19.71 15.78
C GLY A 13 -6.07 -19.81 14.30
N ASP A 14 -7.26 -20.35 13.99
CA ASP A 14 -7.78 -20.54 12.63
C ASP A 14 -8.77 -19.47 12.17
N VAL A 15 -8.95 -18.41 12.98
CA VAL A 15 -9.80 -17.27 12.64
C VAL A 15 -8.99 -15.99 12.48
N LEU A 16 -9.56 -15.08 11.71
CA LEU A 16 -9.05 -13.74 11.44
C LEU A 16 -10.03 -12.73 12.00
N LEU A 17 -9.58 -11.94 12.98
CA LEU A 17 -10.31 -10.80 13.53
C LEU A 17 -10.04 -9.57 12.67
N LYS A 18 -11.11 -8.95 12.19
CA LYS A 18 -11.08 -7.72 11.39
C LYS A 18 -11.87 -6.63 12.10
N ASN A 19 -11.21 -5.53 12.42
CA ASN A 19 -11.87 -4.35 12.97
C ASN A 19 -12.28 -3.42 11.82
N TYR A 20 -13.57 -3.15 11.73
CA TYR A 20 -14.19 -2.22 10.81
C TYR A 20 -14.88 -1.13 11.62
N GLY A 21 -14.09 -0.18 12.14
CA GLY A 21 -14.60 0.92 12.95
C GLY A 21 -15.24 0.42 14.24
N ASP A 22 -16.57 0.52 14.34
CA ASP A 22 -17.38 0.10 15.47
C ASP A 22 -17.70 -1.41 15.48
N LYS A 23 -17.32 -2.14 14.42
CA LYS A 23 -17.63 -3.57 14.26
C LYS A 23 -16.39 -4.43 14.27
N ILE A 24 -16.52 -5.60 14.90
CA ILE A 24 -15.51 -6.66 14.88
C ILE A 24 -16.10 -7.83 14.10
N VAL A 25 -15.41 -8.22 13.03
CA VAL A 25 -15.80 -9.35 12.18
C VAL A 25 -14.83 -10.51 12.42
N LEU A 26 -15.38 -11.64 12.87
CA LEU A 26 -14.69 -12.92 12.92
C LEU A 26 -14.88 -13.62 11.58
N SER A 27 -13.78 -13.99 10.91
CA SER A 27 -13.81 -14.69 9.63
C SER A 27 -12.83 -15.85 9.61
N ALA A 28 -13.09 -16.87 8.80
CA ALA A 28 -12.09 -17.89 8.51
C ALA A 28 -10.86 -17.27 7.81
N ILE A 29 -9.68 -17.86 8.02
CA ILE A 29 -8.48 -17.45 7.29
C ILE A 29 -8.68 -17.75 5.81
N PRO A 30 -8.45 -16.77 4.91
CA PRO A 30 -8.61 -17.00 3.48
C PRO A 30 -7.61 -18.04 2.99
N LYS A 31 -8.09 -19.08 2.32
CA LYS A 31 -7.24 -20.03 1.60
C LYS A 31 -6.70 -19.36 0.34
N MET A 32 -5.41 -19.05 0.35
CA MET A 32 -4.76 -18.32 -0.74
C MET A 32 -4.29 -19.24 -1.88
N THR A 33 -4.18 -20.55 -1.63
CA THR A 33 -3.84 -21.57 -2.63
C THR A 33 -4.95 -21.76 -3.65
N ASN A 34 -4.60 -21.77 -4.93
CA ASN A 34 -5.50 -21.95 -6.08
C ASN A 34 -6.63 -20.90 -6.20
N ARG A 35 -6.44 -19.70 -5.63
CA ARG A 35 -7.40 -18.61 -5.82
C ARG A 35 -7.46 -18.19 -7.29
N VAL A 36 -8.66 -18.03 -7.83
CA VAL A 36 -8.87 -17.46 -9.17
C VAL A 36 -9.13 -15.97 -8.99
N LEU A 37 -8.24 -15.15 -9.53
CA LEU A 37 -8.39 -13.70 -9.51
C LEU A 37 -9.37 -13.26 -10.60
N SER A 38 -10.28 -12.36 -10.26
CA SER A 38 -11.09 -11.66 -11.26
C SER A 38 -10.20 -10.76 -12.12
N ALA A 39 -10.70 -10.37 -13.31
CA ALA A 39 -9.98 -9.47 -14.21
C ALA A 39 -9.56 -8.16 -13.49
N LYS A 40 -10.48 -7.55 -12.74
CA LYS A 40 -10.20 -6.33 -11.95
C LYS A 40 -9.16 -6.56 -10.87
N GLN A 41 -9.14 -7.73 -10.22
CA GLN A 41 -8.13 -8.05 -9.21
C GLN A 41 -6.74 -8.21 -9.83
N ARG A 42 -6.66 -8.80 -11.03
CA ARG A 42 -5.41 -8.94 -11.78
C ARG A 42 -4.85 -7.58 -12.18
N GLU A 43 -5.67 -6.75 -12.83
CA GLU A 43 -5.32 -5.38 -13.23
C GLU A 43 -4.81 -4.56 -12.03
N ARG A 44 -5.47 -4.67 -10.88
CA ARG A 44 -5.03 -3.97 -9.66
C ARG A 44 -3.72 -4.50 -9.08
N ASN A 45 -3.45 -5.80 -9.22
CA ASN A 45 -2.17 -6.36 -8.80
C ASN A 45 -1.04 -5.93 -9.74
N GLU A 46 -1.30 -5.86 -11.04
CA GLU A 46 -0.36 -5.36 -12.05
C GLU A 46 -0.02 -3.89 -11.79
N LEU A 47 -1.03 -3.02 -11.62
CA LEU A 47 -0.82 -1.61 -11.30
C LEU A 47 -0.05 -1.40 -9.98
N MET A 48 -0.31 -2.24 -8.97
CA MET A 48 0.46 -2.20 -7.71
C MET A 48 1.92 -2.61 -7.94
N GLN A 49 2.16 -3.63 -8.77
CA GLN A 49 3.52 -4.07 -9.09
C GLN A 49 4.31 -2.99 -9.82
N GLU A 50 3.68 -2.31 -10.78
CA GLU A 50 4.25 -1.15 -11.48
C GLU A 50 4.59 -0.02 -10.51
N ALA A 51 3.66 0.33 -9.61
CA ALA A 51 3.89 1.34 -8.59
C ALA A 51 5.09 1.01 -7.68
N ILE A 52 5.28 -0.27 -7.33
CA ILE A 52 6.40 -0.74 -6.53
C ILE A 52 7.72 -0.55 -7.30
N LEU A 53 7.77 -1.00 -8.56
CA LEU A 53 8.98 -0.89 -9.40
C LEU A 53 9.37 0.58 -9.60
N PHE A 54 8.39 1.43 -9.92
CA PHE A 54 8.60 2.86 -10.06
C PHE A 54 9.15 3.48 -8.77
N ALA A 55 8.50 3.20 -7.63
CA ALA A 55 8.93 3.73 -6.34
C ALA A 55 10.34 3.27 -5.95
N GLN A 56 10.68 2.00 -6.20
CA GLN A 56 12.01 1.46 -5.97
C GLN A 56 13.08 2.16 -6.82
N GLY A 57 12.81 2.36 -8.12
CA GLY A 57 13.71 3.09 -9.01
C GLY A 57 13.92 4.55 -8.59
N ALA A 58 12.83 5.24 -8.18
CA ALA A 58 12.88 6.64 -7.77
C ALA A 58 13.68 6.88 -6.48
N ILE A 59 13.74 5.89 -5.57
CA ILE A 59 14.41 6.03 -4.26
C ILE A 59 15.70 5.19 -4.14
N ALA A 60 16.16 4.57 -5.22
CA ALA A 60 17.36 3.73 -5.22
C ALA A 60 18.60 4.49 -4.73
N ASP A 61 18.71 5.77 -5.10
CA ASP A 61 19.72 6.69 -4.57
C ASP A 61 19.23 7.34 -3.24
N PRO A 62 19.97 7.16 -2.13
CA PRO A 62 19.67 7.81 -0.85
C PRO A 62 19.61 9.34 -0.93
N LEU A 63 20.43 9.99 -1.76
CA LEU A 63 20.42 11.45 -1.90
C LEU A 63 19.13 11.90 -2.57
N ARG A 64 18.78 11.30 -3.71
CA ARG A 64 17.49 11.52 -4.38
C ARG A 64 16.31 11.32 -3.45
N LYS A 65 16.31 10.26 -2.63
CA LYS A 65 15.27 10.00 -1.64
C LYS A 65 15.13 11.14 -0.62
N MET A 66 16.24 11.71 -0.15
CA MET A 66 16.22 12.85 0.77
C MET A 66 15.68 14.11 0.10
N GLN A 67 16.07 14.37 -1.15
CA GLN A 67 15.56 15.52 -1.87
C GLN A 67 14.05 15.41 -2.15
N LEU A 68 13.56 14.22 -2.51
CA LEU A 68 12.13 13.95 -2.62
C LEU A 68 11.40 14.11 -1.28
N ALA A 69 12.03 13.73 -0.16
CA ALA A 69 11.48 13.94 1.17
C ALA A 69 11.27 15.44 1.46
N LEU A 70 12.25 16.28 1.09
CA LEU A 70 12.16 17.73 1.20
C LEU A 70 11.06 18.30 0.28
N LYS A 71 11.03 17.88 -0.99
CA LYS A 71 9.98 18.28 -1.96
C LYS A 71 8.57 17.99 -1.45
N PHE A 72 8.38 16.82 -0.83
CA PHE A 72 7.08 16.40 -0.32
C PHE A 72 6.77 16.93 1.09
N GLY A 73 7.73 17.53 1.81
CA GLY A 73 7.56 17.94 3.20
C GLY A 73 7.28 16.78 4.15
N ILE A 74 7.84 15.59 3.89
CA ILE A 74 7.63 14.39 4.70
C ILE A 74 8.96 13.76 5.13
N PRO A 75 8.97 12.94 6.21
CA PRO A 75 10.15 12.15 6.56
C PRO A 75 10.56 11.18 5.44
N ALA A 76 11.87 10.98 5.25
CA ALA A 76 12.43 10.09 4.23
C ALA A 76 11.86 8.65 4.27
N GLY A 77 11.52 8.15 5.47
CA GLY A 77 10.87 6.84 5.64
C GLY A 77 9.47 6.73 5.03
N LYS A 78 8.80 7.85 4.71
CA LYS A 78 7.45 7.88 4.13
C LYS A 78 7.42 8.10 2.62
N VAL A 79 8.57 8.40 2.00
CA VAL A 79 8.68 8.71 0.56
C VAL A 79 8.18 7.55 -0.31
N TYR A 80 8.60 6.32 -0.01
CA TYR A 80 8.16 5.12 -0.74
C TYR A 80 6.64 5.00 -0.82
N ARG A 81 5.96 5.07 0.34
CA ARG A 81 4.50 4.97 0.42
C ARG A 81 3.82 6.15 -0.26
N LYS A 82 4.39 7.35 -0.18
CA LYS A 82 3.86 8.54 -0.87
C LYS A 82 3.89 8.35 -2.39
N ILE A 83 5.00 7.86 -2.96
CA ILE A 83 5.12 7.62 -4.40
C ILE A 83 4.10 6.57 -4.86
N ILE A 84 4.00 5.43 -4.17
CA ILE A 84 3.01 4.40 -4.49
C ILE A 84 1.58 4.97 -4.43
N SER A 85 1.26 5.71 -3.38
CA SER A 85 -0.08 6.29 -3.23
C SER A 85 -0.40 7.23 -4.38
N THR A 86 0.54 8.06 -4.81
CA THR A 86 0.34 8.97 -5.95
C THR A 86 0.21 8.19 -7.25
N TYR A 87 1.07 7.21 -7.50
CA TYR A 87 1.02 6.36 -8.70
C TYR A 87 -0.35 5.70 -8.87
N LEU A 88 -0.90 5.13 -7.77
CA LEU A 88 -2.21 4.49 -7.77
C LEU A 88 -3.38 5.46 -7.99
N LEU A 89 -3.26 6.72 -7.53
CA LEU A 89 -4.28 7.77 -7.73
C LEU A 89 -4.29 8.27 -9.17
N CYS A 90 -3.12 8.41 -9.78
CA CYS A 90 -2.94 8.85 -11.17
C CYS A 90 -3.02 7.69 -12.18
N LYS A 91 -3.22 6.44 -11.71
CA LYS A 91 -3.25 5.22 -12.53
C LYS A 91 -2.01 5.04 -13.43
N GLY A 92 -0.84 5.43 -12.94
CA GLY A 92 0.41 5.26 -13.68
C GLY A 92 0.62 6.23 -14.84
N ASP A 93 0.01 7.42 -14.81
CA ASP A 93 0.34 8.49 -15.75
C ASP A 93 1.82 8.89 -15.62
N ASP A 94 2.64 8.46 -16.59
CA ASP A 94 4.09 8.64 -16.58
C ASP A 94 4.51 10.12 -16.58
N GLU A 95 3.74 11.01 -17.21
CA GLU A 95 4.06 12.44 -17.25
C GLU A 95 3.92 13.05 -15.85
N VAL A 96 2.79 12.77 -15.19
CA VAL A 96 2.55 13.21 -13.81
C VAL A 96 3.58 12.61 -12.86
N MET A 97 3.95 11.34 -13.06
CA MET A 97 4.91 10.66 -12.18
C MET A 97 6.34 11.13 -12.39
N ASN A 98 6.76 11.43 -13.61
CA ASN A 98 8.07 12.00 -13.89
C ASN A 98 8.21 13.37 -13.25
N ASN A 99 7.22 14.25 -13.43
CA ASN A 99 7.16 15.56 -12.76
C ASN A 99 7.17 15.44 -11.22
N LEU A 100 6.59 14.36 -10.68
CA LEU A 100 6.58 14.09 -9.24
C LEU A 100 8.00 13.78 -8.71
N VAL A 101 8.80 13.02 -9.46
CA VAL A 101 10.12 12.53 -9.02
C VAL A 101 11.32 13.31 -9.58
N GLU A 102 11.06 14.34 -10.38
CA GLU A 102 12.04 15.33 -10.80
C GLU A 102 12.42 16.22 -9.61
N VAL A 103 13.72 16.39 -9.38
CA VAL A 103 14.28 17.15 -8.26
C VAL A 103 15.34 18.10 -8.79
#